data_AF-A0A2M6YY35-F1
#
_entry.id   AF-A0A2M6YY35-F1
#
_cell.length_a   1.000
_cell.length_b   1.000
_cell.length_c   1.000
_cell.angle_alpha   90.00
_cell.angle_beta   90.00
_cell.angle_gamma   90.00
#
_symmetry.space_group_name_H-M   'P 1'
#
loop_
_entity.id
_entity.type
_entity.pdbx_description
1 polymer ?
#
loop_
_entity_poly.entity_id
_entity_poly.type
_entity_poly.pdbx_seq_one_letter_code
_entity_poly.pdbx_strand_id
1 'polypeptide(L)' 'MPTNKEHWYDGWFYGRWIAPNQDRLFGQIKNLLPPNSTVIDVGCGTGRLAFTLADKCTAGLFAC' A
#
# COMPACT_ATOMS: atom_id res chain seq x y z
N MET A 1 26.88 10.05 19.70
CA MET A 1 25.72 10.95 19.56
C MET A 1 24.59 10.13 18.97
N PRO A 2 23.45 9.93 19.66
CA PRO A 2 22.35 9.17 19.08
C PRO A 2 21.75 10.02 17.95
N THR A 3 21.84 9.53 16.72
CA THR A 3 21.17 10.15 15.58
C THR A 3 19.67 9.95 15.76
N ASN A 4 18.96 11.03 16.03
CA ASN A 4 17.51 11.04 16.06
C ASN A 4 16.97 10.59 14.68
N LYS A 5 16.17 9.52 14.64
CA LYS A 5 15.57 8.92 13.42
C LYS A 5 14.10 9.27 13.26
N GLU A 6 13.65 10.41 13.76
CA GLU A 6 12.31 10.95 13.54
C GLU A 6 12.18 11.45 12.08
N HIS A 7 12.21 10.54 11.10
CA HIS A 7 11.96 10.84 9.69
C HIS A 7 10.46 10.86 9.41
N TRP A 8 9.74 11.78 10.06
CA TRP A 8 8.34 12.05 9.72
C TRP A 8 8.30 13.09 8.62
N TYR A 9 8.20 12.65 7.36
CA TYR A 9 7.95 13.52 6.22
C TYR A 9 6.44 13.78 6.08
N ASP A 10 6.07 15.00 5.70
CA ASP A 10 4.68 15.42 5.56
C ASP A 10 3.91 14.48 4.60
N GLY A 11 2.83 13.87 5.09
CA GLY A 11 2.01 12.93 4.33
C GLY A 11 1.42 13.56 3.06
N TRP A 12 1.27 14.89 3.04
CA TRP A 12 0.81 15.63 1.87
C TRP A 12 1.87 15.69 0.75
N PHE A 13 3.16 15.77 1.11
CA PHE A 13 4.28 15.75 0.17
C PHE A 13 4.43 14.38 -0.50
N TYR A 14 4.31 13.29 0.27
CA TYR A 14 4.28 11.92 -0.26
C TYR A 14 3.07 11.71 -1.18
N GLY A 15 1.89 12.16 -0.75
CA GLY A 15 0.65 12.06 -1.52
C GLY A 15 0.67 12.78 -2.86
N ARG A 16 1.46 13.86 -3.01
CA ARG A 16 1.56 14.62 -4.27
C ARG A 16 2.56 14.02 -5.26
N TRP A 17 3.70 13.53 -4.77
CA TRP A 17 4.84 13.15 -5.62
C TRP A 17 5.08 11.64 -5.73
N ILE A 18 4.79 10.85 -4.69
CA ILE A 18 4.98 9.39 -4.69
C ILE A 18 3.69 8.67 -5.11
N ALA A 19 2.52 9.21 -4.78
CA ALA A 19 1.23 8.58 -5.06
C ALA A 19 0.97 8.21 -6.54
N PRO A 20 1.39 9.00 -7.56
CA PRO A 20 1.19 8.60 -8.96
C PRO A 20 1.95 7.32 -9.32
N ASN A 21 3.13 7.09 -8.72
CA ASN A 21 3.90 5.88 -8.95
C ASN A 21 3.35 4.69 -8.16
N GLN A 22 2.66 4.92 -7.04
CA GLN A 22 2.01 3.86 -6.27
C GLN A 22 0.89 3.17 -7.05
N ASP A 23 0.08 3.91 -7.79
CA ASP A 23 -1.04 3.30 -8.54
C ASP A 23 -0.54 2.34 -9.62
N ARG A 24 0.56 2.68 -10.31
CA ARG A 24 1.20 1.78 -11.29
C ARG A 24 1.76 0.53 -10.62
N LEU A 25 2.43 0.69 -9.48
CA LEU A 25 2.96 -0.43 -8.70
C LEU A 25 1.83 -1.35 -8.21
N PHE A 26 0.73 -0.80 -7.71
CA PHE A 26 -0.42 -1.58 -7.27
C PHE A 26 -1.04 -2.39 -8.40
N GLY A 27 -1.11 -1.82 -9.61
CA GLY A 27 -1.53 -2.55 -10.81
C GLY A 27 -0.60 -3.72 -11.15
N GLN A 28 0.72 -3.54 -11.00
CA GLN A 28 1.68 -4.64 -11.21
C GLN A 28 1.53 -5.74 -10.15
N ILE A 29 1.39 -5.38 -8.87
CA ILE A 29 1.13 -6.32 -7.77
C ILE A 29 -0.16 -7.11 -8.05
N LYS A 30 -1.25 -6.43 -8.45
CA LYS A 30 -2.53 -7.05 -8.81
C LYS A 30 -2.40 -8.06 -9.95
N ASN A 31 -1.54 -7.80 -10.93
CA ASN A 31 -1.32 -8.70 -12.06
C ASN A 31 -0.53 -9.96 -11.66
N LEU A 32 0.29 -9.89 -10.62
CA LEU A 32 1.03 -11.04 -10.08
C LEU A 32 0.15 -11.94 -9.19
N LEU A 33 -0.92 -11.39 -8.61
CA LEU A 33 -1.83 -12.11 -7.73
C LEU A 33 -2.77 -13.06 -8.49
N PRO A 34 -2.77 -14.37 -8.17
CA PRO A 34 -3.80 -15.30 -8.62
C PRO A 34 -5.19 -14.89 -8.09
N PRO A 35 -6.27 -15.28 -8.78
CA PRO A 35 -7.62 -15.06 -8.27
C PRO A 35 -7.84 -15.80 -6.94
N ASN A 36 -8.72 -15.24 -6.10
CA ASN A 36 -9.09 -15.75 -4.77
C ASN A 36 -7.92 -15.83 -3.78
N SER A 37 -6.91 -14.98 -3.95
CA SER A 37 -5.78 -14.91 -3.02
C SER A 37 -6.19 -14.32 -1.66
N THR A 38 -5.49 -14.75 -0.60
CA THR A 38 -5.56 -14.11 0.72
C THR A 38 -4.34 -13.22 0.90
N VAL A 39 -4.55 -11.92 1.13
CA VAL A 39 -3.48 -10.92 1.21
C VAL A 39 -3.51 -10.23 2.57
N ILE A 40 -2.32 -10.03 3.16
CA ILE A 40 -2.11 -9.19 4.32
C ILE A 40 -1.42 -7.88 3.88
N ASP A 41 -2.04 -6.75 4.18
CA ASP A 41 -1.50 -5.42 3.89
C ASP A 41 -0.95 -4.81 5.19
N VAL A 42 0.38 -4.85 5.34
CA VAL A 42 1.09 -4.38 6.54
C VAL A 42 1.50 -2.91 6.34
N GLY A 43 1.05 -2.03 7.22
CA GLY A 43 1.27 -0.59 7.06
C GLY A 43 0.32 0.01 6.03
N CYS A 44 -0.97 -0.31 6.19
CA CYS A 44 -2.01 -0.11 5.19
C CYS A 44 -2.23 1.36 4.75
N GLY A 45 -1.75 2.32 5.55
CA GLY A 45 -1.82 3.75 5.23
C GLY A 45 -3.26 4.18 4.98
N THR A 46 -3.55 4.68 3.77
CA THR A 46 -4.91 5.08 3.35
C THR A 46 -5.78 3.93 2.82
N GLY A 47 -5.26 2.70 2.80
CA GLY A 47 -5.97 1.51 2.33
C GLY A 47 -6.11 1.38 0.80
N ARG A 48 -5.48 2.27 0.00
CA ARG A 48 -5.59 2.27 -1.47
C ARG A 48 -5.21 0.95 -2.14
N LEU A 49 -4.19 0.26 -1.63
CA LEU A 49 -3.76 -1.02 -2.20
C LEU A 49 -4.88 -2.06 -2.06
N ALA A 50 -5.51 -2.15 -0.91
CA ALA A 50 -6.57 -3.12 -0.70
C ALA A 50 -7.81 -2.85 -1.56
N PHE A 51 -8.19 -1.58 -1.78
CA PHE A 51 -9.24 -1.25 -2.75
C PHE A 51 -8.86 -1.69 -4.17
N THR A 52 -7.58 -1.56 -4.53
CA THR A 52 -7.07 -2.01 -5.84
C THR A 52 -7.15 -3.53 -5.99
N LEU A 53 -6.92 -4.28 -4.92
CA LEU A 53 -6.90 -5.75 -4.90
C LEU A 53 -8.24 -6.42 -4.59
N ALA A 54 -9.28 -5.66 -4.21
CA ALA A 54 -10.53 -6.19 -3.68
C ALA A 54 -11.28 -7.16 -4.61
N ASP A 55 -11.13 -7.01 -5.93
CA ASP A 55 -11.73 -7.89 -6.94
C ASP A 55 -10.96 -9.20 -7.17
N LYS A 56 -9.73 -9.29 -6.65
CA LYS A 56 -8.88 -10.49 -6.77
C LYS A 56 -8.78 -11.31 -5.49
N CYS A 57 -9.16 -10.75 -4.36
CA CYS A 57 -9.00 -11.38 -3.05
C CYS A 57 -10.34 -11.86 -2.49
N THR A 58 -10.33 -13.03 -1.85
CA THR A 58 -11.50 -13.57 -1.12
C THR A 58 -11.61 -13.01 0.30
N ALA A 59 -10.47 -12.64 0.89
CA ALA A 59 -10.36 -11.96 2.17
C ALA A 59 -9.08 -11.12 2.20
N GLY A 60 -9.17 -9.90 2.74
CA GLY A 60 -8.03 -9.02 2.99
C GLY A 60 -7.95 -8.71 4.49
N LEU A 61 -6.79 -8.97 5.10
CA LEU A 61 -6.53 -8.54 6.47
C LEU A 61 -5.72 -7.24 6.44
N PHE A 62 -6.31 -6.18 6.98
CA PHE A 62 -5.67 -4.89 7.15
C PHE A 62 -4.98 -4.86 8.50
N ALA A 63 -3.65 -4.91 8.51
CA ALA A 63 -2.85 -4.70 9.71
C ALA A 63 -2.44 -3.22 9.75
N CYS A 64 -3.40 -2.41 10.21
CA CYS A 64 -3.15 -1.12 10.82
C CYS A 64 -3.28 -1.33 12.36
#